data_AF-A0AB35R1K2-F1
#
_entry.id   AF-A0AB35R1K2-F1
#
_cell.length_a   1.000
_cell.length_b   1.000
_cell.length_c   1.000
_cell.angle_alpha   90.00
_cell.angle_beta   90.00
_cell.angle_gamma   90.00
#
_symmetry.space_group_name_H-M   'P 1'
#
loop_
_entity.id
_entity.type
_entity.pdbx_description
1 polymer ?
#
loop_
_entity_poly.entity_id
_entity_poly.type
_entity_poly.pdbx_seq_one_letter_code
_entity_poly.pdbx_strand_id
1 'polypeptide(L)'
;MRLDQMPYHSMPTLAVLPFRQFSIGWTWQLRALKLFPESQLSWKRYSYDNGSGHARAAVFTSYEEAIEAADEFNSRTSELVAQAVPDPVLQSSTALKVEKALTAARRIHAEEECCR
;
A
#
# COMPACT_ATOMS: atom_id res chain seq x y z
N MET A 1 -2.85 -19.53 0.70
CA MET A 1 -2.82 -19.12 2.13
C MET A 1 -4.09 -18.36 2.43
N ARG A 2 -4.67 -18.54 3.62
CA ARG A 2 -5.83 -17.73 4.06
C ARG A 2 -5.38 -16.29 4.39
N LEU A 3 -6.26 -15.31 4.19
CA LEU A 3 -5.95 -13.91 4.48
C LEU A 3 -5.63 -13.70 5.97
N ASP A 4 -6.37 -14.35 6.86
CA ASP A 4 -6.16 -14.28 8.32
C ASP A 4 -4.82 -14.86 8.78
N GLN A 5 -4.19 -15.69 7.94
CA GLN A 5 -2.87 -16.28 8.20
C GLN A 5 -1.74 -15.43 7.63
N MET A 6 -2.05 -14.36 6.88
CA MET A 6 -1.01 -13.51 6.34
C MET A 6 -0.38 -12.65 7.42
N PRO A 7 0.95 -12.50 7.41
CA PRO A 7 1.62 -11.62 8.35
C PRO A 7 1.08 -10.19 8.20
N TYR A 8 0.76 -9.59 9.34
CA TYR A 8 0.25 -8.22 9.45
C TYR A 8 -1.16 -8.01 8.87
N HIS A 9 -1.97 -9.07 8.66
CA HIS A 9 -3.37 -8.95 8.24
C HIS A 9 -4.18 -8.04 9.18
N SER A 10 -3.90 -8.09 10.48
CA SER A 10 -4.57 -7.29 11.52
C SER A 10 -4.16 -5.81 11.52
N MET A 11 -3.13 -5.42 10.77
CA MET A 11 -2.66 -4.04 10.73
C MET A 11 -3.41 -3.27 9.65
N PRO A 12 -3.96 -2.07 9.98
CA PRO A 12 -4.71 -1.29 9.02
C PRO A 12 -3.81 -0.84 7.87
N THR A 13 -4.35 -0.95 6.66
CA THR A 13 -3.70 -0.47 5.44
C THR A 13 -4.19 0.94 5.19
N LEU A 14 -3.27 1.90 5.11
CA LEU A 14 -3.60 3.32 4.94
C LEU A 14 -3.46 3.78 3.49
N ALA A 15 -2.52 3.20 2.75
CA ALA A 15 -2.26 3.55 1.37
C ALA A 15 -1.66 2.35 0.63
N VAL A 16 -1.64 2.41 -0.70
CA VAL A 16 -0.98 1.41 -1.56
C VAL A 16 -0.16 2.10 -2.66
N LEU A 17 0.86 1.40 -3.16
CA LEU A 17 1.66 1.86 -4.29
C LEU A 17 2.11 0.67 -5.15
N PRO A 18 2.14 0.81 -6.49
CA PRO A 18 2.73 -0.18 -7.36
C PRO A 18 4.25 -0.26 -7.18
N PHE A 19 4.75 -1.48 -7.13
CA PHE A 19 6.17 -1.82 -7.14
C PHE A 19 6.43 -2.82 -8.25
N ARG A 20 7.49 -2.57 -9.00
CA ARG A 20 7.92 -3.47 -10.06
C ARG A 20 8.50 -4.74 -9.45
N GLN A 21 8.03 -5.89 -9.90
CA GLN A 21 8.62 -7.18 -9.53
C GLN A 21 9.13 -7.90 -10.77
N PHE A 22 10.41 -8.25 -10.74
CA PHE A 22 11.00 -9.12 -11.75
C PHE A 22 10.61 -10.57 -11.47
N SER A 23 9.95 -11.20 -12.44
CA SER A 23 9.63 -12.63 -12.41
C SER A 23 9.76 -13.20 -13.84
N ILE A 24 8.86 -14.09 -14.27
CA ILE A 24 8.78 -14.55 -15.67
C ILE A 24 8.07 -13.46 -16.50
N GLY A 25 8.74 -12.30 -16.65
CA GLY A 25 8.19 -11.09 -17.25
C GLY A 25 8.14 -9.89 -16.30
N TRP A 26 7.80 -8.72 -16.85
CA TRP A 26 7.55 -7.52 -16.07
C TRP A 26 6.14 -7.56 -15.51
N THR A 27 6.03 -7.54 -14.18
CA THR A 27 4.74 -7.47 -13.49
C THR A 27 4.79 -6.39 -12.42
N TRP A 28 3.64 -5.79 -12.17
CA TRP A 28 3.46 -4.76 -11.16
C TRP A 28 2.70 -5.35 -9.98
N GLN A 29 3.19 -5.15 -8.77
CA GLN A 29 2.51 -5.58 -7.56
C GLN A 29 2.27 -4.42 -6.63
N LEU A 30 1.09 -4.37 -6.01
CA LEU A 30 0.85 -3.39 -4.98
C LEU A 30 1.58 -3.74 -3.68
N ARG A 31 2.13 -2.72 -3.05
CA ARG A 31 2.54 -2.76 -1.63
C ARG A 31 1.58 -1.90 -0.83
N ALA A 32 1.20 -2.39 0.33
CA ALA A 32 0.40 -1.68 1.30
C ALA A 32 1.29 -0.97 2.31
N LEU A 33 1.02 0.30 2.55
CA LEU A 33 1.53 1.04 3.68
C LEU A 33 0.68 0.70 4.91
N LYS A 34 1.24 -0.16 5.77
CA LYS A 34 0.57 -0.58 6.99
C LYS A 34 0.98 0.30 8.16
N LEU A 35 0.01 0.61 9.01
CA LEU A 35 0.23 1.30 10.27
C LEU A 35 0.45 0.26 11.37
N PHE A 36 1.63 0.30 11.96
CA PHE A 36 2.03 -0.49 13.12
C PHE A 36 1.81 0.33 14.40
N PRO A 37 1.84 -0.32 15.58
CA PRO A 37 1.84 0.38 16.86
C PRO A 37 2.89 1.51 16.91
N GLU A 38 2.68 2.49 17.79
CA GLU A 38 3.56 3.66 17.94
C GLU A 38 3.65 4.57 16.69
N SER A 39 2.62 4.54 15.82
CA SER A 39 2.57 5.36 14.60
C SER A 39 3.72 5.08 13.62
N GLN A 40 4.20 3.83 13.60
CA GLN A 40 5.20 3.37 12.66
C GLN A 40 4.52 2.98 11.34
N LEU A 41 5.04 3.49 10.22
CA LEU A 41 4.56 3.15 8.88
C LEU A 41 5.56 2.24 8.19
N SER A 42 5.08 1.20 7.52
CA SER A 42 5.95 0.30 6.77
C SER A 42 5.26 -0.29 5.55
N TRP A 43 5.97 -0.29 4.42
CA TRP A 43 5.54 -0.95 3.20
C TRP A 43 5.63 -2.47 3.35
N LYS A 44 4.52 -3.15 3.15
CA LYS A 44 4.41 -4.61 3.15
C LYS A 44 3.70 -5.07 1.88
N ARG A 45 3.80 -6.36 1.56
CA ARG A 45 3.12 -6.92 0.39
C ARG A 45 1.60 -6.73 0.53
N TYR A 46 0.97 -6.16 -0.50
CA TYR A 46 -0.47 -6.04 -0.49
C TYR A 46 -1.11 -7.39 -0.79
N SER A 47 -2.11 -7.73 0.02
CA SER A 47 -2.89 -8.94 -0.14
C SER A 47 -4.34 -8.60 0.15
N TYR A 48 -5.24 -9.06 -0.71
CA TYR A 48 -6.68 -8.89 -0.57
C TYR A 48 -7.36 -10.25 -0.75
N ASP A 49 -8.57 -10.38 -0.21
CA ASP A 49 -9.44 -11.53 -0.46
C ASP A 49 -10.56 -11.10 -1.40
N ASN A 50 -10.86 -11.94 -2.39
CA ASN A 50 -11.95 -11.74 -3.34
C ASN A 50 -13.21 -12.54 -2.95
N GLY A 51 -13.46 -12.70 -1.64
CA GLY A 51 -14.59 -13.46 -1.09
C GLY A 51 -14.41 -14.98 -1.09
N SER A 52 -13.18 -15.48 -1.28
CA SER A 52 -12.88 -16.93 -1.34
C SER A 52 -12.13 -17.45 -0.11
N GLY A 53 -11.87 -16.59 0.88
CA GLY A 53 -11.05 -16.89 2.05
C GLY A 53 -9.55 -16.98 1.74
N HIS A 54 -9.12 -16.67 0.52
CA HIS A 54 -7.75 -16.84 0.06
C HIS A 54 -7.11 -15.49 -0.23
N ALA A 55 -5.91 -15.29 0.30
CA ALA A 55 -5.13 -14.11 0.00
C ALA A 55 -4.61 -14.17 -1.44
N ARG A 56 -4.95 -13.14 -2.22
CA ARG A 56 -4.36 -12.87 -3.53
C ARG A 56 -3.51 -11.62 -3.47
N ALA A 57 -2.39 -11.66 -4.19
CA ALA A 57 -1.62 -10.47 -4.49
C ALA A 57 -2.31 -9.72 -5.64
N ALA A 58 -2.36 -8.39 -5.55
CA ALA A 58 -2.76 -7.56 -6.69
C ALA A 58 -1.56 -7.50 -7.65
N VAL A 59 -1.65 -8.26 -8.74
CA VAL A 59 -0.64 -8.33 -9.80
C VAL A 59 -1.24 -7.75 -11.07
N PHE A 60 -0.55 -6.77 -11.65
CA PHE A 60 -0.96 -6.05 -12.85
C PHE A 60 0.08 -6.24 -13.95
N THR A 61 -0.39 -6.16 -15.18
CA THR A 61 0.44 -6.27 -16.39
C THR A 61 0.96 -4.92 -16.84
N SER A 62 0.19 -3.85 -16.66
CA SER A 62 0.61 -2.48 -16.95
C SER A 62 0.88 -1.67 -15.68
N TYR A 63 1.79 -0.70 -15.79
CA TYR A 63 2.01 0.30 -14.73
C TYR A 63 0.76 1.18 -14.56
N GLU A 64 0.11 1.55 -15.67
CA GLU A 64 -1.09 2.40 -15.67
C GLU A 64 -2.23 1.76 -14.88
N GLU A 65 -2.49 0.46 -15.11
CA GLU A 65 -3.50 -0.29 -14.37
C GLU A 65 -3.17 -0.33 -12.86
N ALA A 66 -1.88 -0.50 -12.54
CA ALA A 66 -1.43 -0.61 -11.16
C ALA A 66 -1.48 0.73 -10.41
N ILE A 67 -1.16 1.84 -11.08
CA ILE A 67 -1.22 3.18 -10.48
C ILE A 67 -2.67 3.66 -10.37
N GLU A 68 -3.54 3.36 -11.33
CA GLU A 68 -4.97 3.69 -11.27
C GLU A 68 -5.64 2.98 -10.09
N ALA A 69 -5.42 1.67 -9.95
CA ALA A 69 -5.91 0.91 -8.80
C ALA A 69 -5.34 1.42 -7.46
N ALA A 70 -4.09 1.89 -7.48
CA ALA A 70 -3.47 2.46 -6.29
C ALA A 70 -4.07 3.82 -5.91
N ASP A 71 -4.30 4.69 -6.89
CA ASP A 71 -4.89 6.01 -6.69
C ASP A 71 -6.37 5.92 -6.27
N GLU A 72 -7.12 4.96 -6.83
CA GLU A 72 -8.49 4.66 -6.37
C GLU A 72 -8.49 4.29 -4.89
N PHE A 73 -7.60 3.39 -4.45
CA PHE A 73 -7.49 3.04 -3.05
C PHE A 73 -7.02 4.23 -2.19
N ASN A 74 -6.01 4.97 -2.67
CA ASN A 74 -5.44 6.10 -1.94
C ASN A 74 -6.40 7.28 -1.80
N SER A 75 -7.44 7.40 -2.64
CA SER A 75 -8.51 8.40 -2.47
C SER A 75 -9.22 8.28 -1.12
N ARG A 76 -9.22 7.07 -0.52
CA ARG A 76 -9.86 6.75 0.77
C ARG A 76 -8.90 6.85 1.96
N THR A 77 -7.65 7.30 1.75
CA THR A 77 -6.61 7.36 2.79
C THR A 77 -7.08 8.16 4.01
N SER A 78 -7.73 9.30 3.81
CA SER A 78 -8.22 10.16 4.90
C SER A 78 -9.23 9.42 5.80
N GLU A 79 -10.17 8.68 5.21
CA GLU A 79 -11.15 7.85 5.92
C GLU A 79 -10.46 6.71 6.67
N LEU A 80 -9.48 6.05 6.03
CA LEU A 80 -8.72 4.94 6.64
C LEU A 80 -7.88 5.41 7.83
N VAL A 81 -7.26 6.59 7.73
CA VAL A 81 -6.51 7.21 8.84
C VAL A 81 -7.45 7.55 9.99
N ALA A 82 -8.63 8.13 9.71
CA ALA A 82 -9.61 8.46 10.73
C ALA A 82 -10.16 7.22 11.47
N GLN A 83 -10.30 6.10 10.75
CA GLN A 83 -10.71 4.81 11.34
C GLN A 83 -9.58 4.14 12.14
N ALA A 84 -8.34 4.22 11.66
CA ALA A 84 -7.21 3.53 12.27
C ALA A 84 -6.63 4.26 13.49
N VAL A 85 -6.78 5.58 13.56
CA VAL A 85 -6.20 6.43 14.61
C VAL A 85 -7.32 7.16 15.34
N PRO A 86 -7.60 6.83 16.62
CA PRO A 86 -8.69 7.46 17.37
C PRO A 86 -8.37 8.89 17.83
N ASP A 87 -7.10 9.24 17.98
CA ASP A 87 -6.67 10.56 18.43
C ASP A 87 -6.56 11.55 17.24
N PRO A 88 -7.33 12.65 17.22
CA PRO A 88 -7.35 13.61 16.11
C PRO A 88 -6.00 14.34 15.91
N VAL A 89 -5.19 14.50 16.95
CA VAL A 89 -3.84 15.09 16.85
C VAL A 89 -2.91 14.11 16.12
N LEU A 90 -3.01 12.81 16.45
CA LEU A 90 -2.26 11.76 15.77
C LEU A 90 -2.79 11.46 14.36
N GLN A 91 -4.08 11.70 14.08
CA GLN A 91 -4.64 11.57 12.73
C GLN A 91 -3.93 12.51 11.76
N SER A 92 -3.82 13.80 12.11
CA SER A 92 -3.13 14.80 11.27
C SER A 92 -1.66 14.45 11.05
N SER A 93 -0.96 14.03 12.11
CA SER A 93 0.43 13.57 12.03
C SER A 93 0.58 12.33 11.15
N THR A 94 -0.33 11.36 11.29
CA THR A 94 -0.34 10.11 10.52
C THR A 94 -0.64 10.37 9.05
N ALA A 95 -1.63 11.21 8.73
CA ALA A 95 -1.95 11.61 7.37
C ALA A 95 -0.72 12.23 6.69
N LEU A 96 -0.05 13.18 7.37
CA LEU A 96 1.16 13.81 6.85
C LEU A 96 2.30 12.79 6.64
N LYS A 97 2.46 11.82 7.55
CA LYS A 97 3.45 10.74 7.38
C LYS A 97 3.12 9.84 6.19
N VAL A 98 1.84 9.54 5.95
CA VAL A 98 1.38 8.75 4.79
C VAL A 98 1.67 9.48 3.49
N GLU A 99 1.31 10.76 3.38
CA GLU A 99 1.61 11.59 2.20
C GLU A 99 3.11 11.66 1.91
N LYS A 100 3.93 11.86 2.95
CA LYS A 100 5.39 11.84 2.82
C LYS A 100 5.91 10.49 2.34
N ALA A 101 5.39 9.39 2.89
CA ALA A 101 5.78 8.04 2.49
C ALA A 101 5.39 7.75 1.02
N LEU A 102 4.21 8.19 0.59
CA LEU A 102 3.76 8.08 -0.81
C LEU A 102 4.66 8.89 -1.74
N THR A 103 4.95 10.15 -1.39
CA THR A 103 5.83 11.02 -2.18
C THR A 103 7.23 10.44 -2.29
N ALA A 104 7.80 9.97 -1.18
CA ALA A 104 9.12 9.36 -1.16
C ALA A 104 9.17 8.09 -2.01
N ALA A 105 8.15 7.23 -1.92
CA ALA A 105 8.11 5.99 -2.69
C ALA A 105 7.89 6.24 -4.19
N ARG A 106 7.07 7.24 -4.58
CA ARG A 106 6.96 7.71 -5.97
C ARG A 106 8.28 8.26 -6.51
N ARG A 107 9.06 8.97 -5.67
CA ARG A 107 10.37 9.50 -6.06
C ARG A 107 11.40 8.39 -6.29
N ILE A 108 11.46 7.40 -5.39
CA ILE A 108 12.32 6.22 -5.56
C ILE A 108 11.98 5.50 -6.86
N HIS A 109 10.68 5.36 -7.16
CA HIS A 109 10.23 4.78 -8.42
C HIS A 109 10.70 5.58 -9.64
N ALA A 110 10.53 6.90 -9.62
CA ALA A 110 10.98 7.77 -10.71
C ALA A 110 12.50 7.69 -10.93
N GLU A 111 13.28 7.54 -9.85
CA GLU A 111 14.73 7.32 -9.93
C GLU A 111 15.09 5.93 -10.51
N GLU A 112 14.35 4.88 -10.14
CA GLU A 112 14.52 3.54 -10.73
C GLU A 112 14.17 3.49 -12.23
N GLU A 113 13.27 4.36 -12.70
CA GLU A 113 12.94 4.50 -14.12
C GLU A 113 13.94 5.38 -14.89
N CYS A 114 14.53 6.40 -14.25
CA CYS A 114 15.47 7.34 -14.88
C CYS A 114 16.89 6.79 -15.02
N CYS A 115 17.31 5.84 -14.18
CA CYS A 115 18.62 5.19 -14.26
C CYS A 115 18.68 4.08 -15.33
N ARG A 116 17.88 4.18 -16.40
CA ARG A 116 17.80 3.17 -17.46
C ARG A 116 18.08 3.73 -18.85
#